data_AF-A0A6S7LS36-F1
#
_entry.id   AF-A0A6S7LS36-F1
#
_cell.length_a   1.000
_cell.length_b   1.000
_cell.length_c   1.000
_cell.angle_alpha   90.00
_cell.angle_beta   90.00
_cell.angle_gamma   90.00
#
_symmetry.space_group_name_H-M   'P 1'
#
loop_
_entity.id
_entity.type
_entity.pdbx_description
1 polymer ?
#
loop_
_entity_poly.entity_id
_entity_poly.type
_entity_poly.pdbx_seq_one_letter_code
_entity_poly.pdbx_strand_id
1 'polypeptide(L)'
;MSFNTFIQHIKSEKYRQLGFWKSSKNGTPLNPLYWFQFADDAAVVSGQEKENQMLLNRFTIWCQWAEMIIRVDKCSTFGIRKQLTKSIQYLQKLFVNNCLVPRVELGKSFRYLGRYFDFNMSDEDHKSEVYDTLTNILNEIDDLPLYPKNKSLLYSRYELSKISWHFAVSDIDKTWVNDKLDSIASTYIRKWLELPISATLISITSYFPTIILD
;
A
#
# COMPACT_ATOMS: atom_id res chain seq x y z
N MET A 1 0.37 18.81 18.97
CA MET A 1 0.97 17.46 18.96
C MET A 1 0.00 16.52 19.64
N SER A 2 -0.64 15.62 18.89
CA SER A 2 -1.44 14.55 19.48
C SER A 2 -0.47 13.48 19.98
N PHE A 3 -0.44 13.24 21.29
CA PHE A 3 0.38 12.19 21.89
C PHE A 3 -0.40 10.89 21.87
N ASN A 4 0.10 9.90 21.13
CA ASN A 4 -0.46 8.55 21.19
C ASN A 4 0.03 7.85 22.47
N THR A 5 -0.83 7.83 23.49
CA THR A 5 -0.54 7.27 24.81
C THR A 5 -0.26 5.77 24.75
N PHE A 6 -0.87 5.05 23.80
CA PHE A 6 -0.60 3.63 23.58
C PHE A 6 0.84 3.41 23.11
N ILE A 7 1.28 4.14 22.09
CA ILE A 7 2.64 4.03 21.54
C ILE A 7 3.70 4.32 22.61
N GLN A 8 3.46 5.28 23.51
CA GLN A 8 4.35 5.54 24.64
C GLN A 8 4.37 4.37 25.63
N HIS A 9 3.20 3.80 25.94
CA HIS A 9 3.09 2.68 26.87
C HIS A 9 3.79 1.41 26.35
N ILE A 10 3.66 1.07 25.07
CA ILE A 10 4.35 -0.09 24.48
C ILE A 10 5.87 0.11 24.31
N LYS A 11 6.37 1.35 24.43
CA LYS A 11 7.81 1.64 24.47
C LYS A 11 8.44 1.41 25.84
N SER A 12 7.65 1.11 26.87
CA SER A 12 8.17 0.80 28.21
C SER A 12 8.98 -0.50 28.23
N GLU A 13 9.91 -0.60 29.18
CA GLU A 13 10.87 -1.72 29.30
C GLU A 13 10.18 -3.10 29.34
N LYS A 14 8.95 -3.15 29.87
CA LYS A 14 8.13 -4.36 29.95
C LYS A 14 7.83 -5.00 28.58
N TYR A 15 7.66 -4.18 27.54
CA TYR A 15 7.29 -4.67 26.20
C TYR A 15 8.47 -4.69 25.24
N ARG A 16 9.64 -4.22 25.67
CA ARG A 16 10.88 -4.22 24.88
C ARG A 16 11.35 -5.62 24.49
N GLN A 17 10.85 -6.64 25.20
CA GLN A 17 11.10 -8.05 24.89
C GLN A 17 10.28 -8.56 23.71
N LEU A 18 9.18 -7.88 23.36
CA LEU A 18 8.29 -8.24 22.25
C LEU A 18 8.85 -7.64 20.95
N GLY A 19 8.91 -8.44 19.88
CA GLY A 19 9.41 -7.97 18.58
C GLY A 19 10.32 -8.97 17.87
N PHE A 20 11.05 -8.48 16.88
CA PHE A 20 11.97 -9.32 16.12
C PHE A 20 13.33 -9.41 16.79
N TRP A 21 13.84 -10.61 17.02
CA TRP A 21 15.22 -10.75 17.42
C TRP A 21 16.15 -10.36 16.27
N LYS A 22 16.89 -9.25 16.42
CA LYS A 22 17.95 -8.85 15.50
C LYS A 22 19.29 -8.89 16.24
N SER A 23 20.18 -9.76 15.77
CA SER A 23 21.58 -9.74 16.22
C SER A 23 22.20 -8.40 15.80
N SER A 24 22.60 -7.59 16.77
CA SER A 24 23.33 -6.35 16.51
C SER A 24 24.81 -6.65 16.33
N LYS A 25 25.47 -5.93 15.42
CA LYS A 25 26.93 -5.98 15.25
C LYS A 25 27.70 -5.67 16.54
N ASN A 26 27.05 -4.99 17.50
CA ASN A 26 27.64 -4.57 18.77
C ASN A 26 27.27 -5.50 19.96
N GLY A 27 26.72 -6.70 19.71
CA GLY A 27 26.43 -7.70 20.75
C GLY A 27 25.18 -7.43 21.60
N THR A 28 24.59 -6.24 21.56
CA THR A 28 23.30 -5.95 22.22
C THR A 28 22.13 -6.41 21.33
N PRO A 29 21.33 -7.41 21.72
CA PRO A 29 20.16 -7.81 20.95
C PRO A 29 19.17 -6.64 20.86
N LEU A 30 18.80 -6.27 19.64
CA LEU A 30 17.74 -5.29 19.40
C LEU A 30 16.46 -6.06 19.08
N ASN A 31 15.41 -5.79 19.86
CA ASN A 31 14.06 -6.27 19.60
C ASN A 31 13.19 -5.10 19.15
N PRO A 32 13.30 -4.65 17.88
CA PRO A 32 12.40 -3.62 17.38
C PRO A 32 10.95 -4.13 17.40
N LEU A 33 10.11 -3.39 18.11
CA LEU A 33 8.66 -3.51 18.06
C LEU A 33 8.15 -2.64 16.90
N TYR A 34 7.58 -3.27 15.88
CA TYR A 34 6.99 -2.54 14.75
C TYR A 34 5.50 -2.33 15.00
N TRP A 35 5.16 -1.09 15.37
CA TRP A 35 3.80 -0.61 15.47
C TRP A 35 3.61 0.54 14.48
N PHE A 36 2.73 0.34 13.52
CA PHE A 36 2.35 1.35 12.53
C PHE A 36 0.94 1.81 12.85
N GLN A 37 0.71 3.12 12.83
CA GLN A 37 -0.62 3.66 13.06
C GLN A 37 -0.81 4.94 12.26
N PHE A 38 -1.95 5.03 11.59
CA PHE A 38 -2.40 6.21 10.87
C PHE A 38 -3.92 6.32 11.06
N ALA A 39 -4.37 7.39 11.72
CA ALA A 39 -5.76 7.52 12.15
C ALA A 39 -6.26 6.28 12.95
N ASP A 40 -7.34 5.64 12.50
CA ASP A 40 -7.90 4.41 13.07
C ASP A 40 -7.24 3.12 12.56
N ASP A 41 -6.48 3.19 11.46
CA ASP A 41 -5.71 2.05 10.96
C ASP A 41 -4.46 1.83 11.81
N ALA A 42 -4.30 0.60 12.31
CA ALA A 42 -3.13 0.17 13.06
C ALA A 42 -2.66 -1.20 12.57
N ALA A 43 -1.34 -1.37 12.46
CA ALA A 43 -0.71 -2.64 12.14
C ALA A 43 0.41 -2.94 13.14
N VAL A 44 0.47 -4.19 13.57
CA VAL A 44 1.50 -4.70 14.48
C VAL A 44 2.22 -5.86 13.83
N VAL A 45 3.54 -5.85 13.92
CA VAL A 45 4.39 -6.91 13.36
C VAL A 45 5.40 -7.36 14.42
N SER A 46 5.38 -8.66 14.76
CA SER A 46 6.32 -9.29 15.69
C SER A 46 6.81 -10.64 15.18
N GLY A 47 7.80 -11.22 15.86
CA GLY A 47 8.40 -12.50 15.46
C GLY A 47 7.58 -13.73 15.83
N GLN A 48 6.63 -13.61 16.77
CA GLN A 48 5.85 -14.74 17.27
C GLN A 48 4.35 -14.42 17.36
N GLU A 49 3.51 -15.40 17.04
CA GLU A 49 2.05 -15.28 17.15
C GLU A 49 1.58 -14.94 18.57
N LYS A 50 2.24 -15.52 19.59
CA LYS A 50 1.95 -15.22 21.00
C LYS A 50 2.23 -13.76 21.36
N GLU A 51 3.30 -13.19 20.83
CA GLU A 51 3.66 -11.78 21.05
C GLU A 51 2.64 -10.85 20.40
N ASN A 52 2.23 -11.15 19.15
CA ASN A 52 1.13 -10.44 18.49
C ASN A 52 -0.16 -10.49 19.30
N GLN A 53 -0.54 -11.65 19.84
CA GLN A 53 -1.74 -11.76 20.69
C GLN A 53 -1.61 -10.93 21.97
N MET A 54 -0.44 -10.90 22.60
CA MET A 54 -0.19 -10.07 23.80
C MET A 54 -0.34 -8.58 23.49
N LEU A 55 0.23 -8.11 22.37
CA LEU A 55 0.13 -6.72 21.92
C LEU A 55 -1.31 -6.37 21.57
N LEU A 56 -2.02 -7.26 20.87
CA LEU A 56 -3.42 -7.10 20.50
C LEU A 56 -4.34 -7.03 21.74
N ASN A 57 -4.10 -7.87 22.75
CA ASN A 57 -4.82 -7.82 24.02
C ASN A 57 -4.61 -6.48 24.73
N ARG A 58 -3.37 -5.96 24.71
CA ARG A 58 -3.06 -4.65 25.29
C ARG A 58 -3.72 -3.51 24.53
N PHE A 59 -3.72 -3.58 23.20
CA PHE A 59 -4.39 -2.60 22.37
C PHE A 59 -5.90 -2.62 22.60
N THR A 60 -6.50 -3.80 22.75
CA THR A 60 -7.92 -3.98 23.05
C THR A 60 -8.30 -3.31 24.38
N ILE A 61 -7.50 -3.49 25.43
CA ILE A 61 -7.71 -2.83 26.73
C ILE A 61 -7.60 -1.30 26.59
N TRP A 62 -6.63 -0.82 25.80
CA TRP A 62 -6.46 0.61 25.57
C TRP A 62 -7.63 1.21 24.78
N CYS A 63 -8.13 0.51 23.74
CA CYS A 63 -9.33 0.91 23.01
C CYS A 63 -10.54 0.96 23.94
N GLN A 64 -10.74 -0.05 24.79
CA GLN A 64 -11.84 -0.06 25.77
C GLN A 64 -11.75 1.13 26.74
N TRP A 65 -10.54 1.45 27.25
CA TRP A 65 -10.31 2.62 28.09
C TRP A 65 -10.63 3.93 27.36
N ALA A 66 -10.36 4.01 26.06
CA ALA A 66 -10.64 5.15 25.21
C ALA A 66 -12.08 5.16 24.63
N GLU A 67 -12.96 4.26 25.07
CA GLU A 67 -14.33 4.11 24.55
C GLU A 67 -14.38 3.81 23.03
N MET A 68 -13.35 3.17 22.50
CA MET A 68 -13.23 2.75 21.10
C MET A 68 -13.57 1.26 20.93
N ILE A 69 -14.18 0.93 19.79
CA ILE A 69 -14.53 -0.45 19.43
C ILE A 69 -13.64 -0.91 18.27
N ILE A 70 -12.99 -2.05 18.43
CA ILE A 70 -12.22 -2.70 17.35
C ILE A 70 -13.20 -3.48 16.47
N ARG A 71 -13.27 -3.10 15.20
CA ARG A 71 -14.04 -3.79 14.17
C ARG A 71 -13.31 -5.00 13.61
N VAL A 72 -13.56 -6.16 14.22
CA VAL A 72 -12.89 -7.44 13.87
C VAL A 72 -13.10 -7.81 12.40
N ASP A 73 -14.26 -7.46 11.82
CA ASP A 73 -14.60 -7.69 10.42
C ASP A 73 -13.73 -6.90 9.43
N LYS A 74 -13.13 -5.79 9.88
CA LYS A 74 -12.18 -4.98 9.10
C LYS A 74 -10.71 -5.32 9.37
N CYS A 75 -10.45 -6.13 10.39
CA CYS A 75 -9.09 -6.56 10.71
C CYS A 75 -8.69 -7.74 9.81
N SER A 76 -7.39 -7.94 9.64
CA SER A 76 -6.85 -9.08 8.91
C SER A 76 -5.53 -9.51 9.53
N THR A 77 -5.28 -10.83 9.55
CA THR A 77 -3.99 -11.38 9.97
C THR A 77 -3.25 -11.99 8.80
N PHE A 78 -1.95 -11.74 8.73
CA PHE A 78 -1.07 -12.30 7.73
C PHE A 78 0.20 -12.84 8.40
N GLY A 79 0.51 -14.11 8.15
CA GLY A 79 1.62 -14.81 8.79
C GLY A 79 2.61 -15.40 7.80
N ILE A 80 3.89 -15.08 8.00
CA ILE A 80 5.01 -15.73 7.30
C ILE A 80 5.93 -16.34 8.37
N ARG A 81 6.34 -17.59 8.15
CA ARG A 81 7.36 -18.25 8.98
C ARG A 81 8.42 -18.90 8.11
N LYS A 82 9.64 -18.97 8.61
CA LYS A 82 10.71 -19.75 7.99
C LYS A 82 10.58 -21.20 8.42
N GLN A 83 10.45 -22.11 7.47
CA GLN A 83 10.51 -23.55 7.69
C GLN A 83 11.71 -24.11 6.93
N LEU A 84 12.71 -24.61 7.67
CA LEU A 84 13.99 -25.06 7.12
C LEU A 84 14.68 -23.94 6.31
N THR A 85 14.74 -24.09 4.98
CA THR A 85 15.36 -23.14 4.04
C THR A 85 14.34 -22.27 3.31
N LYS A 86 13.04 -22.51 3.45
CA LYS A 86 11.98 -21.81 2.72
C LYS A 86 11.11 -20.99 3.65
N SER A 87 10.70 -19.81 3.19
CA SER A 87 9.59 -19.08 3.81
C SER A 87 8.28 -19.74 3.39
N ILE A 88 7.32 -19.81 4.30
CA ILE A 88 5.96 -20.26 4.01
C ILE A 88 4.96 -19.31 4.65
N GLN A 89 3.86 -19.07 3.95
CA GLN A 89 2.70 -18.40 4.51
C GLN A 89 1.92 -19.37 5.40
N TYR A 90 1.37 -18.89 6.52
CA TYR A 90 0.54 -19.68 7.42
C TYR A 90 -0.60 -18.85 8.01
N LEU A 91 -1.67 -19.55 8.40
CA LEU A 91 -2.89 -18.95 8.93
C LEU A 91 -2.79 -18.76 10.45
N GLN A 92 -2.33 -17.59 10.88
CA GLN A 92 -2.27 -17.17 12.29
C GLN A 92 -3.67 -17.17 12.93
N LYS A 93 -3.75 -17.47 14.23
CA LYS A 93 -4.99 -17.45 15.01
C LYS A 93 -4.90 -16.36 16.07
N LEU A 94 -5.29 -15.15 15.70
CA LEU A 94 -5.41 -14.03 16.63
C LEU A 94 -6.87 -13.77 16.98
N PHE A 95 -7.11 -13.36 18.22
CA PHE A 95 -8.43 -13.11 18.78
C PHE A 95 -8.54 -11.67 19.30
N VAL A 96 -9.66 -11.02 19.04
CA VAL A 96 -10.05 -9.75 19.65
C VAL A 96 -11.41 -9.96 20.31
N ASN A 97 -11.53 -9.68 21.61
CA ASN A 97 -12.77 -9.89 22.37
C ASN A 97 -13.38 -11.30 22.17
N ASN A 98 -12.53 -12.33 22.16
CA ASN A 98 -12.88 -13.73 21.88
C ASN A 98 -13.40 -14.03 20.45
N CYS A 99 -13.41 -13.05 19.55
CA CYS A 99 -13.70 -13.25 18.14
C CYS A 99 -12.39 -13.51 17.37
N LEU A 100 -12.40 -14.52 16.49
CA LEU A 100 -11.27 -14.81 15.60
C LEU A 100 -11.16 -13.72 14.54
N VAL A 101 -9.97 -13.13 14.40
CA VAL A 101 -9.70 -12.14 13.34
C VAL A 101 -9.66 -12.85 11.98
N PRO A 102 -10.27 -12.29 10.92
CA PRO A 102 -10.18 -12.82 9.56
C PRO A 102 -8.72 -13.03 9.14
N ARG A 103 -8.48 -14.12 8.43
CA ARG A 103 -7.13 -14.54 8.03
C ARG A 103 -7.02 -14.40 6.52
N VAL A 104 -5.93 -13.78 6.07
CA VAL A 104 -5.63 -13.71 4.64
C VAL A 104 -5.37 -15.12 4.14
N GLU A 105 -6.07 -15.54 3.10
CA GLU A 105 -5.92 -16.87 2.52
C GLU A 105 -4.51 -17.08 1.93
N LEU A 106 -4.10 -18.33 1.81
CA LEU A 106 -2.79 -18.68 1.25
C LEU A 106 -2.70 -18.22 -0.20
N GLY A 107 -1.63 -17.50 -0.54
CA GLY A 107 -1.39 -16.95 -1.87
C GLY A 107 -2.21 -15.69 -2.21
N LYS A 108 -3.08 -15.21 -1.32
CA LYS A 108 -3.78 -13.94 -1.49
C LYS A 108 -2.99 -12.78 -0.89
N SER A 109 -3.23 -11.59 -1.44
CA SER A 109 -2.73 -10.32 -0.94
C SER A 109 -3.74 -9.67 0.02
N PHE A 110 -3.27 -8.69 0.79
CA PHE A 110 -4.11 -7.79 1.57
C PHE A 110 -3.66 -6.34 1.37
N ARG A 111 -4.57 -5.38 1.61
CA ARG A 111 -4.30 -3.95 1.43
C ARG A 111 -4.11 -3.27 2.79
N TYR A 112 -3.06 -2.46 2.92
CA TYR A 112 -2.85 -1.60 4.08
C TYR A 112 -2.32 -0.23 3.64
N LEU A 113 -3.00 0.84 4.06
CA LEU A 113 -2.71 2.23 3.68
C LEU A 113 -2.51 2.44 2.17
N GLY A 114 -3.29 1.74 1.35
CA GLY A 114 -3.23 1.86 -0.10
C GLY A 114 -2.24 0.92 -0.81
N ARG A 115 -1.33 0.24 -0.10
CA ARG A 115 -0.37 -0.72 -0.67
C ARG A 115 -0.87 -2.17 -0.53
N TYR A 116 -0.64 -2.99 -1.54
CA TYR A 116 -0.83 -4.45 -1.46
C TYR A 116 0.37 -5.14 -0.85
N PHE A 117 0.10 -6.15 -0.04
CA PHE A 117 1.08 -7.02 0.56
C PHE A 117 0.69 -8.47 0.28
N ASP A 118 1.54 -9.18 -0.45
CA ASP A 118 1.41 -10.60 -0.72
C ASP A 118 2.59 -11.37 -0.09
N PHE A 119 2.63 -12.68 -0.32
CA PHE A 119 3.71 -13.51 0.18
C PHE A 119 5.06 -13.22 -0.50
N ASN A 120 5.05 -12.82 -1.77
CA ASN A 120 6.27 -12.58 -2.55
C ASN A 120 6.79 -11.15 -2.44
N MET A 121 6.07 -10.27 -1.74
CA MET A 121 6.26 -8.81 -1.75
C MET A 121 6.30 -8.26 -3.19
N SER A 122 5.39 -8.76 -4.02
CA SER A 122 5.25 -8.42 -5.43
C SER A 122 4.30 -7.24 -5.61
N ASP A 123 4.66 -6.31 -6.49
CA ASP A 123 3.82 -5.16 -6.85
C ASP A 123 2.87 -5.43 -8.04
N GLU A 124 2.71 -6.68 -8.48
CA GLU A 124 1.91 -7.01 -9.68
C GLU A 124 0.42 -6.66 -9.53
N ASP A 125 -0.18 -6.94 -8.36
CA ASP A 125 -1.57 -6.54 -8.07
C ASP A 125 -1.74 -5.02 -8.16
N HIS A 126 -0.75 -4.28 -7.66
CA HIS A 126 -0.76 -2.82 -7.64
C HIS A 126 -0.54 -2.24 -9.04
N LYS A 127 0.37 -2.83 -9.82
CA LYS A 127 0.57 -2.50 -11.24
C LYS A 127 -0.72 -2.68 -12.04
N SER A 128 -1.45 -3.78 -11.81
CA SER A 128 -2.75 -4.01 -12.46
C SER A 128 -3.77 -2.94 -12.07
N GLU A 129 -3.93 -2.63 -10.77
CA GLU A 129 -4.88 -1.60 -10.32
C GLU A 129 -4.57 -0.23 -10.94
N VAL A 130 -3.29 0.16 -11.02
CA VAL A 130 -2.86 1.42 -11.63
C VAL A 130 -3.18 1.45 -13.13
N TYR A 131 -2.88 0.35 -13.83
CA TYR A 131 -3.15 0.24 -15.26
C TYR A 131 -4.65 0.34 -15.55
N ASP A 132 -5.47 -0.38 -14.78
CA ASP A 132 -6.93 -0.37 -14.95
C ASP A 132 -7.52 1.00 -14.60
N THR A 133 -7.03 1.63 -13.53
CA THR A 133 -7.45 2.98 -13.12
C THR A 133 -7.14 4.01 -14.20
N LEU A 134 -5.91 3.99 -14.73
CA LEU A 134 -5.52 4.90 -15.83
C LEU A 134 -6.36 4.65 -17.08
N THR A 135 -6.57 3.37 -17.45
CA THR A 135 -7.36 3.00 -18.61
C THR A 135 -8.81 3.50 -18.49
N ASN A 136 -9.43 3.31 -17.32
CA ASN A 136 -10.78 3.79 -17.05
C ASN A 136 -10.89 5.31 -17.13
N ILE A 137 -9.95 6.02 -16.52
CA ILE A 137 -9.88 7.49 -16.60
C ILE A 137 -9.75 7.96 -18.05
N LEU A 138 -8.86 7.35 -18.83
CA LEU A 138 -8.65 7.72 -20.23
C LEU A 138 -9.90 7.44 -21.09
N ASN A 139 -10.59 6.32 -20.85
CA ASN A 139 -11.87 6.01 -21.49
C ASN A 139 -12.94 7.06 -21.15
N GLU A 140 -13.08 7.40 -19.87
CA GLU A 140 -14.04 8.43 -19.43
C GLU A 140 -13.78 9.77 -20.11
N ILE A 141 -12.52 10.21 -20.20
CA ILE A 141 -12.16 11.46 -20.89
C ILE A 141 -12.45 11.36 -22.40
N ASP A 142 -12.18 10.21 -23.01
CA ASP A 142 -12.42 9.98 -24.44
C ASP A 142 -13.90 10.09 -24.79
N ASP A 143 -14.80 9.60 -23.93
CA ASP A 143 -16.24 9.65 -24.11
C ASP A 143 -16.84 11.06 -23.92
N LEU A 144 -16.13 11.97 -23.25
CA LEU A 144 -16.61 13.33 -23.04
C LEU A 144 -16.68 14.13 -24.37
N PRO A 145 -17.74 14.92 -24.61
CA PRO A 145 -17.88 15.76 -25.80
C PRO A 145 -17.07 17.07 -25.65
N LEU A 146 -15.78 16.95 -25.32
CA LEU A 146 -14.86 18.06 -25.15
C LEU A 146 -13.97 18.23 -26.38
N TYR A 147 -13.56 19.47 -26.65
CA TYR A 147 -12.54 19.74 -27.66
C TYR A 147 -11.23 19.01 -27.30
N PRO A 148 -10.51 18.40 -28.26
CA PRO A 148 -9.28 17.64 -28.03
C PRO A 148 -8.27 18.26 -27.07
N LYS A 149 -7.99 19.55 -27.23
CA LYS A 149 -7.04 20.27 -26.37
C LYS A 149 -7.50 20.28 -24.90
N ASN A 150 -8.80 20.36 -24.65
CA ASN A 150 -9.36 20.37 -23.31
C ASN A 150 -9.29 18.97 -22.67
N LYS A 151 -9.42 17.89 -23.46
CA LYS A 151 -9.21 16.52 -22.98
C LYS A 151 -7.79 16.32 -22.45
N SER A 152 -6.79 16.76 -23.23
CA SER A 152 -5.38 16.70 -22.83
C SER A 152 -5.08 17.56 -21.59
N LEU A 153 -5.72 18.75 -21.46
CA LEU A 153 -5.57 19.60 -20.27
C LEU A 153 -6.21 18.99 -19.03
N LEU A 154 -7.37 18.34 -19.19
CA LEU A 154 -8.07 17.66 -18.10
C LEU A 154 -7.21 16.51 -17.56
N TYR A 155 -6.70 15.67 -18.47
CA TYR A 155 -5.80 14.58 -18.14
C TYR A 155 -4.58 15.07 -17.34
N SER A 156 -3.85 16.04 -17.87
CA SER A 156 -2.58 16.47 -17.29
C SER A 156 -2.73 17.21 -15.95
N ARG A 157 -3.80 17.98 -15.76
CA ARG A 157 -3.98 18.82 -14.57
C ARG A 157 -4.68 18.13 -13.41
N TYR A 158 -5.62 17.25 -13.70
CA TYR A 158 -6.50 16.69 -12.66
C TYR A 158 -6.27 15.19 -12.50
N GLU A 159 -6.20 14.47 -13.60
CA GLU A 159 -6.28 13.01 -13.57
C GLU A 159 -4.95 12.34 -13.19
N LEU A 160 -3.82 12.93 -13.59
CA LEU A 160 -2.49 12.49 -13.14
C LEU A 160 -2.35 12.51 -11.61
N SER A 161 -3.02 13.44 -10.93
CA SER A 161 -2.96 13.51 -9.47
C SER A 161 -3.59 12.27 -8.80
N LYS A 162 -4.58 11.63 -9.44
CA LYS A 162 -5.26 10.44 -8.92
C LYS A 162 -4.34 9.21 -8.91
N ILE A 163 -3.46 9.09 -9.90
CA ILE A 163 -2.48 8.00 -9.98
C ILE A 163 -1.21 8.27 -9.17
N SER A 164 -0.93 9.54 -8.81
CA SER A 164 0.28 9.91 -8.08
C SER A 164 0.44 9.19 -6.75
N TRP A 165 -0.67 8.96 -6.04
CA TRP A 165 -0.68 8.21 -4.78
C TRP A 165 -0.19 6.78 -4.96
N HIS A 166 -0.52 6.13 -6.07
CA HIS A 166 -0.09 4.76 -6.32
C HIS A 166 1.43 4.66 -6.44
N PHE A 167 2.09 5.62 -7.09
CA PHE A 167 3.55 5.69 -7.15
C PHE A 167 4.20 6.04 -5.81
N ALA A 168 3.48 6.72 -4.90
CA ALA A 168 3.99 7.05 -3.59
C ALA A 168 4.02 5.84 -2.63
N VAL A 169 3.10 4.87 -2.80
CA VAL A 169 2.95 3.73 -1.88
C VAL A 169 3.63 2.45 -2.34
N SER A 170 3.95 2.32 -3.64
CA SER A 170 4.56 1.12 -4.23
C SER A 170 5.80 1.45 -5.04
N ASP A 171 6.73 0.50 -5.10
CA ASP A 171 8.00 0.65 -5.81
C ASP A 171 7.86 0.18 -7.27
N ILE A 172 7.11 0.93 -8.09
CA ILE A 172 6.91 0.60 -9.50
C ILE A 172 8.15 0.99 -10.33
N ASP A 173 8.66 0.04 -11.11
CA ASP A 173 9.79 0.26 -12.01
C ASP A 173 9.49 1.31 -13.10
N LYS A 174 10.43 2.24 -13.30
CA LYS A 174 10.35 3.26 -14.36
C LYS A 174 10.16 2.65 -15.76
N THR A 175 10.81 1.51 -16.03
CA THR A 175 10.69 0.80 -17.31
C THR A 175 9.25 0.36 -17.57
N TRP A 176 8.59 -0.19 -16.56
CA TRP A 176 7.20 -0.61 -16.68
C TRP A 176 6.25 0.58 -16.89
N VAL A 177 6.48 1.71 -16.19
CA VAL A 177 5.70 2.93 -16.38
C VAL A 177 5.79 3.41 -17.84
N ASN A 178 7.00 3.49 -18.39
CA ASN A 178 7.24 3.94 -19.75
C ASN A 178 6.61 2.98 -20.77
N ASP A 179 6.79 1.68 -20.58
CA ASP A 179 6.35 0.66 -21.54
C ASP A 179 4.83 0.47 -21.56
N LYS A 180 4.17 0.62 -20.39
CA LYS A 180 2.73 0.34 -20.24
C LYS A 180 1.89 1.59 -20.11
N LEU A 181 2.17 2.43 -19.12
CA LEU A 181 1.32 3.59 -18.78
C LEU A 181 1.51 4.74 -19.77
N ASP A 182 2.75 5.08 -20.12
CA ASP A 182 2.98 6.13 -21.12
C ASP A 182 2.54 5.69 -22.51
N SER A 183 2.69 4.41 -22.85
CA SER A 183 2.23 3.87 -24.13
C SER A 183 0.71 4.01 -24.32
N ILE A 184 -0.09 3.68 -23.31
CA ILE A 184 -1.54 3.84 -23.38
C ILE A 184 -1.93 5.32 -23.38
N ALA A 185 -1.38 6.14 -22.47
CA ALA A 185 -1.67 7.58 -22.43
C ALA A 185 -1.32 8.27 -23.76
N SER A 186 -0.17 7.92 -24.35
CA SER A 186 0.27 8.44 -25.65
C SER A 186 -0.69 8.07 -26.78
N THR A 187 -1.29 6.88 -26.72
CA THR A 187 -2.27 6.43 -27.72
C THR A 187 -3.53 7.29 -27.67
N TYR A 188 -4.07 7.56 -26.47
CA TYR A 188 -5.23 8.44 -26.28
C TYR A 188 -4.93 9.89 -26.67
N ILE A 189 -3.79 10.43 -26.26
CA ILE A 189 -3.41 11.81 -26.60
C ILE A 189 -3.26 11.97 -28.12
N ARG A 190 -2.64 11.00 -28.82
CA ARG A 190 -2.56 11.03 -30.28
C ARG A 190 -3.94 10.95 -30.93
N LYS A 191 -4.83 10.09 -30.40
CA LYS A 191 -6.20 9.97 -30.87
C LYS A 191 -6.96 11.29 -30.74
N TRP A 192 -6.90 11.93 -29.58
CA TRP A 192 -7.59 13.20 -29.34
C TRP A 192 -7.08 14.29 -30.27
N LEU A 193 -5.76 14.43 -30.39
CA LEU A 193 -5.13 15.46 -31.19
C LEU A 193 -5.04 15.14 -32.70
N GLU A 194 -5.62 14.01 -33.14
CA GLU A 194 -5.59 13.53 -34.53
C GLU A 194 -4.16 13.42 -35.11
N LEU A 195 -3.20 13.03 -34.27
CA LEU A 195 -1.79 12.92 -34.65
C LEU A 195 -1.47 11.55 -35.26
N PRO A 196 -0.57 11.49 -36.26
CA PRO A 196 -0.11 10.22 -36.79
C PRO A 196 0.70 9.44 -35.73
N ILE A 197 0.74 8.12 -35.87
CA ILE A 197 1.45 7.20 -34.94
C ILE A 197 2.94 7.56 -34.83
N SER A 198 3.54 8.06 -35.92
CA SER A 198 4.93 8.52 -35.98
C SER A 198 5.18 9.87 -35.32
N ALA A 199 4.14 10.59 -34.85
CA ALA A 199 4.33 11.85 -34.16
C ALA A 199 4.96 11.65 -32.78
N THR A 200 6.06 12.34 -32.56
CA THR A 200 6.76 12.39 -31.27
C THR A 200 6.03 13.36 -30.33
N LEU A 201 5.53 12.86 -29.20
CA LEU A 201 4.83 13.69 -28.21
C LEU A 201 5.79 14.62 -27.42
N ILE A 202 7.11 14.47 -27.58
CA ILE A 202 8.15 15.29 -26.95
C ILE A 202 8.02 16.79 -27.32
N SER A 203 7.54 17.12 -28.52
CA SER A 203 7.33 18.53 -28.91
C SER A 203 6.07 19.14 -28.29
N ILE A 204 5.07 18.31 -27.97
CA ILE A 204 3.77 18.71 -27.41
C ILE A 204 3.81 18.73 -25.87
N THR A 205 4.69 17.92 -25.26
CA THR A 205 4.86 17.80 -23.80
C THR A 205 5.40 19.06 -23.13
N SER A 206 6.03 19.97 -23.88
CA SER A 206 6.29 21.35 -23.43
C SER A 206 5.02 22.10 -22.97
N TYR A 207 3.84 21.64 -23.40
CA TYR A 207 2.53 22.15 -22.98
C TYR A 207 1.69 21.16 -22.15
N PHE A 208 2.07 19.88 -22.06
CA PHE A 208 1.28 18.82 -21.43
C PHE A 208 2.18 17.76 -20.77
N PRO A 209 2.27 17.68 -19.42
CA PRO A 209 3.10 16.67 -18.79
C PRO A 209 2.59 15.25 -19.11
N THR A 210 3.47 14.41 -19.65
CA THR A 210 3.39 12.94 -19.55
C THR A 210 3.56 12.52 -18.08
N ILE A 211 3.26 11.26 -17.75
CA ILE A 211 3.38 10.76 -16.36
C ILE A 211 4.81 10.94 -15.81
N ILE A 212 5.80 11.07 -16.69
CA ILE A 212 7.17 11.41 -16.34
C ILE A 212 7.28 12.88 -15.91
N LEU A 213 7.11 13.06 -14.60
CA LEU A 213 7.98 13.90 -13.77
C LEU A 213 9.44 13.44 -13.98
N ASP A 214 10.34 14.41 -14.13
CA ASP A 214 11.81 14.27 -14.30
C ASP A 214 12.48 13.03 -13.64
#